data_AF-A0A835BIG6-F1
#
_entry.id   AF-A0A835BIG6-F1
#
_cell.length_a   1.000
_cell.length_b   1.000
_cell.length_c   1.000
_cell.angle_alpha   90.00
_cell.angle_beta   90.00
_cell.angle_gamma   90.00
#
_symmetry.space_group_name_H-M   'P 1'
#
loop_
_entity.id
_entity.type
_entity.pdbx_description
1 polymer ?
#
loop_
_entity_poly.entity_id
_entity_poly.type
_entity_poly.pdbx_seq_one_letter_code
_entity_poly.pdbx_strand_id
1 'polypeptide(L)'
;MCPWQKNWDHVFNTWKSSELISDFIESIVSPFTSDEKAAEVSEFFADRIKPSFERTLKQSLESVRISARWIESIKSEASLGQVVQELLQGEA
;
A
#
# COMPACT_ATOMS: atom_id res chain seq x y z
N MET A 1 -9.51 -9.65 5.01
CA MET A 1 -10.46 -8.85 4.23
C MET A 1 -10.77 -7.53 4.95
N CYS A 2 -10.24 -6.44 4.41
CA CYS A 2 -10.39 -5.07 4.86
C CYS A 2 -11.84 -4.54 4.67
N PRO A 3 -12.30 -3.56 5.48
CA PRO A 3 -13.66 -3.02 5.38
C PRO A 3 -14.01 -2.42 4.02
N TRP A 4 -13.04 -1.81 3.33
CA TRP A 4 -13.24 -1.22 2.00
C TRP A 4 -13.52 -2.26 0.91
N GLN A 5 -12.99 -3.49 1.04
CA GLN A 5 -13.26 -4.57 0.07
C GLN A 5 -14.73 -4.98 0.11
N LYS A 6 -15.32 -5.07 1.32
CA LYS A 6 -16.72 -5.43 1.53
C LYS A 6 -17.70 -4.37 1.00
N ASN A 7 -17.28 -3.11 1.04
CA ASN A 7 -18.12 -1.96 0.67
C ASN A 7 -17.77 -1.38 -0.70
N TRP A 8 -16.91 -2.05 -1.49
CA TRP A 8 -16.37 -1.52 -2.73
C TRP A 8 -17.46 -1.10 -3.71
N ASP A 9 -18.48 -1.93 -3.92
CA ASP A 9 -19.55 -1.60 -4.85
C ASP A 9 -20.31 -0.35 -4.41
N HIS A 10 -20.52 -0.15 -3.10
CA HIS A 10 -21.15 1.07 -2.58
C HIS A 10 -20.28 2.30 -2.82
N VAL A 11 -18.99 2.22 -2.51
CA VAL A 11 -18.02 3.30 -2.73
C VAL A 11 -17.91 3.66 -4.21
N PHE A 12 -17.67 2.66 -5.06
CA PHE A 12 -17.54 2.83 -6.49
C PHE A 12 -18.83 3.38 -7.12
N ASN A 13 -20.00 2.91 -6.66
CA ASN A 13 -21.27 3.42 -7.19
C ASN A 13 -21.56 4.87 -6.78
N THR A 14 -21.02 5.32 -5.65
CA THR A 14 -21.17 6.71 -5.16
C THR A 14 -20.27 7.68 -5.92
N TRP A 15 -19.09 7.23 -6.32
CA TRP A 15 -18.05 8.07 -6.94
C TRP A 15 -17.74 7.71 -8.39
N LYS A 16 -18.68 7.05 -9.10
CA LYS A 16 -18.53 6.65 -10.51
C LYS A 16 -17.96 7.83 -11.31
N SER A 17 -16.71 7.72 -11.73
CA SER A 17 -15.96 8.69 -12.54
C SER A 17 -15.45 9.98 -11.88
N SER A 18 -15.34 10.08 -10.55
CA SER A 18 -14.63 11.20 -9.92
C SER A 18 -13.15 10.87 -9.70
N GLU A 19 -12.29 11.91 -9.67
CA GLU A 19 -10.88 11.78 -9.25
C GLU A 19 -10.75 11.19 -7.83
N LEU A 20 -11.79 11.35 -7.00
CA LEU A 20 -11.85 10.84 -5.64
C LEU A 20 -11.69 9.32 -5.54
N ILE A 21 -12.06 8.54 -6.57
CA ILE A 21 -11.89 7.08 -6.51
C ILE A 21 -10.41 6.69 -6.59
N SER A 22 -9.62 7.47 -7.36
CA SER A 22 -8.18 7.27 -7.48
C SER A 22 -7.50 7.64 -6.17
N ASP A 23 -7.82 8.80 -5.61
CA ASP A 23 -7.30 9.25 -4.31
C ASP A 23 -7.67 8.26 -3.19
N PHE A 24 -8.90 7.75 -3.23
CA PHE A 24 -9.35 6.72 -2.29
C PHE A 24 -8.49 5.46 -2.41
N ILE A 25 -8.32 4.91 -3.64
CA ILE A 25 -7.47 3.74 -3.88
C ILE A 25 -6.04 3.97 -3.36
N GLU A 26 -5.45 5.12 -3.67
CA GLU A 26 -4.10 5.45 -3.20
C GLU A 26 -4.05 5.43 -1.67
N SER A 27 -5.00 6.07 -1.00
CA SER A 27 -5.05 6.16 0.46
C SER A 27 -5.22 4.80 1.15
N ILE A 28 -5.92 3.85 0.53
CA ILE A 28 -6.19 2.52 1.14
C ILE A 28 -5.15 1.47 0.77
N VAL A 29 -4.45 1.62 -0.36
CA VAL A 29 -3.47 0.63 -0.86
C VAL A 29 -2.04 1.00 -0.46
N SER A 30 -1.64 2.27 -0.65
CA SER A 30 -0.25 2.71 -0.43
C SER A 30 0.30 2.45 0.99
N PRO A 31 -0.52 2.44 2.07
CA PRO A 31 -0.01 2.11 3.41
C PRO A 31 0.36 0.64 3.63
N PHE A 32 0.05 -0.27 2.71
CA PHE A 32 0.50 -1.66 2.84
C PHE A 32 2.00 -1.77 2.56
N THR A 33 2.64 -2.76 3.17
CA THR A 33 4.09 -2.93 3.12
C THR A 33 4.52 -4.39 2.98
N SER A 34 3.66 -5.23 2.40
CA SER A 34 3.95 -6.65 2.18
C SER A 34 3.49 -7.11 0.80
N ASP A 35 4.23 -8.05 0.22
CA ASP A 35 3.91 -8.61 -1.10
C ASP A 35 2.60 -9.41 -1.08
N GLU A 36 2.27 -10.08 0.03
CA GLU A 36 0.98 -10.77 0.19
C GLU A 36 -0.18 -9.78 0.10
N LYS A 37 -0.03 -8.58 0.65
CA LYS A 37 -1.04 -7.53 0.55
C LYS A 37 -1.16 -6.97 -0.86
N ALA A 38 -0.05 -6.79 -1.55
CA ALA A 38 -0.08 -6.42 -2.97
C ALA A 38 -0.81 -7.48 -3.81
N ALA A 39 -0.59 -8.77 -3.53
CA ALA A 39 -1.27 -9.87 -4.19
C ALA A 39 -2.78 -9.89 -3.88
N GLU A 40 -3.17 -9.78 -2.61
CA GLU A 40 -4.59 -9.71 -2.17
C GLU A 40 -5.34 -8.56 -2.87
N VAL A 41 -4.72 -7.37 -2.95
CA VAL A 41 -5.31 -6.21 -3.62
C VAL A 41 -5.38 -6.43 -5.14
N SER A 42 -4.32 -6.98 -5.75
CA SER A 42 -4.30 -7.28 -7.18
C SER A 42 -5.39 -8.26 -7.59
N GLU A 43 -5.60 -9.32 -6.80
CA GLU A 43 -6.65 -10.31 -7.03
C GLU A 43 -8.05 -9.68 -6.87
N PHE A 44 -8.24 -8.87 -5.83
CA PHE A 44 -9.51 -8.17 -5.62
C PHE A 44 -9.92 -7.30 -6.82
N PHE A 45 -8.95 -6.61 -7.45
CA PHE A 45 -9.20 -5.71 -8.56
C PHE A 45 -9.16 -6.36 -9.94
N ALA A 46 -8.75 -7.62 -10.08
CA ALA A 46 -8.57 -8.29 -11.38
C ALA A 46 -9.77 -8.12 -12.32
N ASP A 47 -10.99 -8.32 -11.82
CA ASP A 47 -12.23 -8.18 -12.58
C ASP A 47 -12.94 -6.82 -12.38
N ARG A 48 -12.35 -5.91 -11.61
CA ARG A 48 -12.96 -4.63 -11.18
C ARG A 48 -12.25 -3.39 -11.71
N ILE A 49 -11.10 -3.54 -12.37
CA ILE A 49 -10.32 -2.42 -12.93
C ILE A 49 -11.15 -1.59 -13.92
N LYS A 50 -11.00 -0.27 -13.83
CA LYS A 50 -11.50 0.69 -14.81
C LYS A 50 -10.38 1.61 -15.28
N PRO A 51 -10.42 2.10 -16.54
CA PRO A 51 -9.40 3.01 -17.07
C PRO A 51 -9.17 4.25 -16.19
N SER A 52 -10.19 4.73 -15.49
CA SER A 52 -10.12 5.95 -14.66
C SER A 52 -9.16 5.85 -13.47
N PHE A 53 -8.89 4.65 -12.95
CA PHE A 53 -8.01 4.46 -11.77
C PHE A 53 -6.94 3.38 -11.96
N GLU A 54 -6.89 2.72 -13.12
CA GLU A 54 -5.94 1.64 -13.41
C GLU A 54 -4.49 2.06 -13.14
N ARG A 55 -4.12 3.28 -13.56
CA ARG A 55 -2.79 3.84 -13.31
C ARG A 55 -2.50 3.96 -11.82
N THR A 56 -3.40 4.58 -11.07
CA THR A 56 -3.23 4.78 -9.62
C THR A 56 -3.11 3.45 -8.89
N LEU A 57 -3.97 2.47 -9.23
CA LEU A 57 -3.88 1.14 -8.66
C LEU A 57 -2.50 0.49 -8.91
N LYS A 58 -2.00 0.53 -10.15
CA LYS A 58 -0.68 -0.02 -10.48
C LYS A 58 0.45 0.67 -9.72
N GLN A 59 0.40 1.99 -9.60
CA GLN A 59 1.41 2.77 -8.88
C GLN A 59 1.36 2.47 -7.38
N SER A 60 0.18 2.43 -6.76
CA SER A 60 0.05 2.09 -5.35
C SER A 60 0.53 0.67 -5.07
N LEU A 61 0.20 -0.31 -5.92
CA LEU A 61 0.74 -1.67 -5.79
C LEU A 61 2.27 -1.71 -5.87
N GLU A 62 2.88 -0.92 -6.75
CA GLU A 62 4.34 -0.85 -6.82
C GLU A 62 4.95 -0.17 -5.59
N SER A 63 4.32 0.89 -5.06
CA SER A 63 4.73 1.51 -3.79
C SER A 63 4.70 0.51 -2.63
N VAL A 64 3.70 -0.38 -2.58
CA VAL A 64 3.64 -1.46 -1.57
C VAL A 64 4.84 -2.40 -1.69
N ARG A 65 5.18 -2.85 -2.91
CA ARG A 65 6.34 -3.74 -3.16
C ARG A 65 7.67 -3.06 -2.84
N ILE A 66 7.82 -1.79 -3.20
CA ILE A 66 8.99 -0.99 -2.84
C ILE A 66 9.12 -0.92 -1.32
N SER A 67 8.02 -0.66 -0.61
CA SER A 67 8.01 -0.58 0.85
C SER A 67 8.35 -1.92 1.50
N ALA A 68 7.83 -3.04 0.96
CA ALA A 68 8.19 -4.38 1.40
C ALA A 68 9.69 -4.65 1.27
N ARG A 69 10.27 -4.41 0.07
CA ARG A 69 11.72 -4.57 -0.18
C ARG A 69 12.57 -3.66 0.70
N TRP A 70 12.12 -2.42 0.93
CA TRP A 70 12.82 -1.47 1.78
C TRP A 70 12.86 -1.94 3.24
N ILE A 71 11.75 -2.48 3.76
CA ILE A 71 11.70 -3.08 5.10
C ILE A 71 12.64 -4.28 5.22
N GLU A 72 12.69 -5.15 4.20
CA GLU A 72 13.62 -6.29 4.19
C GLU A 72 15.07 -5.84 4.17
N SER A 73 15.41 -4.84 3.35
CA SER A 73 16.74 -4.24 3.29
C SER A 73 17.15 -3.70 4.66
N ILE A 74 16.28 -2.93 5.32
CA ILE A 74 16.54 -2.39 6.66
C ILE A 74 16.73 -3.49 7.70
N LYS A 75 15.91 -4.55 7.66
CA LYS A 75 16.05 -5.67 8.58
C LYS A 75 17.37 -6.42 8.40
N SER A 76 17.89 -6.47 7.17
CA SER A 76 19.19 -7.10 6.88
C SER A 76 20.38 -6.24 7.33
N GLU A 77 20.16 -4.95 7.55
CA GLU A 77 21.18 -4.00 7.94
C GLU A 77 21.33 -3.94 9.48
N ALA A 78 22.39 -4.57 9.99
CA ALA A 78 22.65 -4.64 11.43
C ALA A 78 22.94 -3.26 12.07
N SER A 79 23.47 -2.31 11.29
CA SER A 79 23.88 -0.97 11.76
C SER A 79 22.69 -0.13 12.22
N LEU A 80 21.52 -0.23 11.56
CA LEU A 80 20.35 0.57 11.92
C LEU A 80 19.82 0.22 13.31
N GLY A 81 19.79 -1.08 13.63
CA GLY A 81 19.42 -1.52 14.98
C GLY A 81 20.37 -0.98 16.04
N GLN A 82 21.68 -0.96 15.75
CA GLN A 82 22.71 -0.42 16.65
C GLN A 82 22.57 1.09 16.84
N VAL A 83 22.44 1.86 15.76
CA VAL A 83 22.25 3.32 15.82
C VAL A 83 21.01 3.69 16.64
N VAL A 84 19.90 2.96 16.49
CA VAL A 84 18.70 3.20 17.30
C VAL A 84 18.97 2.93 18.78
N GLN A 85 19.74 1.89 19.12
CA GLN A 85 20.13 1.63 20.51
C GLN A 85 21.03 2.72 21.09
N GLU A 86 22.03 3.19 20.33
CA GLU A 86 22.93 4.27 20.74
C GLU A 86 22.16 5.58 21.01
N LEU A 87 21.23 5.93 20.11
CA LEU A 87 20.36 7.10 20.28
C LEU A 87 19.46 7.00 21.51
N LEU A 88 18.96 5.80 21.82
CA LEU A 88 18.16 5.56 23.03
C LEU A 88 19.00 5.64 24.32
N GLN A 89 20.29 5.31 24.24
CA GLN A 89 21.22 5.35 25.35
C GLN A 89 21.82 6.75 25.59
N GLY A 90 21.63 7.69 24.64
CA GLY A 90 22.13 9.05 24.73
C GLY A 90 23.64 9.17 24.57
N GLU A 91 24.28 8.17 23.95
CA GLU A 91 25.73 8.11 23.72
C GLU A 91 26.16 8.75 22.38
N ALA A 92 25.36 9.69 21.87
CA ALA A 92 25.60 10.40 20.60
C ALA A 92 26.53 11.61 20.74
#